data_AF-A0A936AUU9-F1
#
_entry.id   AF-A0A936AUU9-F1
#
_cell.length_a   1.000
_cell.length_b   1.000
_cell.length_c   1.000
_cell.angle_alpha   90.00
_cell.angle_beta   90.00
_cell.angle_gamma   90.00
#
_symmetry.space_group_name_H-M   'P 1'
#
loop_
_entity.id
_entity.type
_entity.pdbx_description
1 polymer ?
#
loop_
_entity_poly.entity_id
_entity_poly.type
_entity_poly.pdbx_seq_one_letter_code
_entity_poly.pdbx_strand_id
1 'polypeptide(L)'
;MNRSDVEKKKHTFTIGGAIFVGVLIAPWVIELLNRTMSDALGGSIPAIPAMAAAAAAYALGEGLGRLACISFGCCYGKSLDQLSPRLRRLFGSFNFKFAGATKKVAYEGLLEGAPVVPVQAITAVVFLTIALTGTYLFLKSHFAAAMLLTMALTQSWRFVSETLRADERGKAQVISAYQVMAVLMVVYAVAIVLAFSSAIVGTIEIKSGLALLWDPAVLLFCQALWIAIFLITGRSSVTGATLAFFVHRDRI
;
A
#
# COMPACT_ATOMS: atom_id res chain seq x y z
N MET A 1 15.49 -6.51 16.91
CA MET A 1 15.88 -6.28 15.49
C MET A 1 15.46 -7.53 14.72
N ASN A 2 14.16 -7.61 14.40
CA ASN A 2 13.51 -8.86 14.00
C ASN A 2 13.58 -9.05 12.49
N ARG A 3 13.98 -10.25 12.06
CA ARG A 3 13.77 -10.75 10.70
C ARG A 3 12.29 -10.61 10.37
N SER A 4 11.94 -10.09 9.19
CA SER A 4 10.61 -10.33 8.64
C SER A 4 10.55 -11.82 8.28
N ASP A 5 9.85 -12.63 9.07
CA ASP A 5 9.75 -14.08 8.87
C ASP A 5 9.24 -14.48 7.49
N VAL A 6 8.55 -13.57 6.81
CA VAL A 6 7.98 -13.78 5.48
C VAL A 6 9.03 -13.65 4.36
N GLU A 7 9.94 -12.67 4.42
CA GLU A 7 10.89 -12.42 3.32
C GLU A 7 12.33 -12.91 3.61
N LYS A 8 12.62 -13.34 4.86
CA LYS A 8 13.94 -13.82 5.34
C LYS A 8 15.15 -12.90 5.06
N LYS A 9 14.95 -11.70 4.49
CA LYS A 9 15.96 -10.67 4.26
C LYS A 9 15.94 -9.69 5.45
N LYS A 10 17.11 -9.35 6.01
CA LYS A 10 17.28 -8.54 7.24
C LYS A 10 16.80 -7.08 7.11
N HIS A 11 16.53 -6.61 5.89
CA HIS A 11 16.26 -5.19 5.60
C HIS A 11 14.94 -4.94 4.86
N THR A 12 14.04 -5.91 4.78
CA THR A 12 12.73 -5.70 4.15
C THR A 12 11.62 -5.60 5.18
N PHE A 13 10.94 -4.44 5.19
CA PHE A 13 9.65 -4.29 5.83
C PHE A 13 8.55 -4.79 4.88
N THR A 14 7.69 -5.68 5.38
CA THR A 14 6.56 -6.17 4.58
C THR A 14 5.38 -5.22 4.75
N ILE A 15 5.07 -4.49 3.68
CA ILE A 15 3.90 -3.60 3.67
C ILE A 15 2.63 -4.42 3.93
N GLY A 16 2.52 -5.61 3.33
CA GLY A 16 1.40 -6.53 3.55
C GLY A 16 1.22 -6.98 5.00
N GLY A 17 2.31 -7.24 5.73
CA GLY A 17 2.26 -7.59 7.15
C GLY A 17 1.85 -6.41 8.03
N ALA A 18 2.38 -5.22 7.76
CA ALA A 18 2.02 -4.00 8.49
C ALA A 18 0.51 -3.71 8.39
N ILE A 19 -0.08 -3.86 7.21
CA ILE A 19 -1.53 -3.64 7.01
C ILE A 19 -2.35 -4.70 7.72
N PHE A 20 -1.95 -5.96 7.66
CA PHE A 20 -2.66 -7.03 8.35
C PHE A 20 -2.72 -6.78 9.85
N VAL A 21 -1.59 -6.43 10.45
CA VAL A 21 -1.51 -6.07 11.87
C VAL A 21 -2.32 -4.80 12.15
N GLY A 22 -2.23 -3.79 11.29
CA GLY A 22 -2.99 -2.54 11.41
C GLY A 22 -4.50 -2.77 11.40
N VAL A 23 -5.00 -3.56 10.45
CA VAL A 23 -6.43 -3.94 10.35
C VAL A 23 -6.89 -4.68 11.60
N LEU A 24 -6.07 -5.59 12.13
CA LEU A 24 -6.41 -6.39 13.31
C LEU A 24 -6.45 -5.55 14.59
N ILE A 25 -5.51 -4.62 14.76
CA ILE A 25 -5.31 -3.87 16.01
C ILE A 25 -6.15 -2.59 16.05
N ALA A 26 -6.34 -1.91 14.92
CA ALA A 26 -7.00 -0.60 14.85
C ALA A 26 -8.39 -0.54 15.53
N PRO A 27 -9.34 -1.47 15.32
CA PRO A 27 -10.66 -1.37 15.96
C PRO A 27 -10.58 -1.44 17.49
N TRP A 28 -9.65 -2.24 18.04
CA TRP A 28 -9.45 -2.37 19.48
C TRP A 28 -8.73 -1.16 20.08
N VAL A 29 -7.80 -0.56 19.35
CA VAL A 29 -7.16 0.69 19.76
C VAL A 29 -8.19 1.81 19.81
N ILE A 30 -9.08 1.91 18.82
CA ILE A 30 -10.17 2.88 18.81
C ILE A 30 -11.08 2.66 20.04
N GLU A 31 -11.45 1.42 20.33
CA GLU A 31 -12.27 1.10 21.50
C GLU A 31 -11.56 1.45 22.82
N LEU A 32 -10.27 1.17 22.94
CA LEU A 32 -9.47 1.52 24.11
C LEU A 32 -9.40 3.04 24.30
N LEU A 33 -9.18 3.79 23.22
CA LEU A 33 -9.17 5.26 23.24
C LEU A 33 -10.53 5.83 23.65
N ASN A 34 -11.62 5.26 23.12
CA ASN A 34 -12.97 5.66 23.51
C ASN A 34 -13.26 5.41 25.00
N ARG A 35 -12.68 4.36 25.61
CA ARG A 35 -12.86 4.07 27.04
C ARG A 35 -11.99 4.91 27.95
N THR A 36 -10.83 5.36 27.48
CA THR A 36 -9.81 5.99 28.34
C THR A 36 -9.65 7.48 28.11
N MET A 37 -9.99 7.98 26.92
CA MET A 37 -9.67 9.32 26.46
C MET A 37 -10.82 10.01 25.73
N SER A 38 -12.07 9.52 25.82
CA SER A 38 -13.22 10.14 25.12
C SER A 38 -13.35 11.64 25.40
N ASP A 39 -13.14 12.02 26.65
CA ASP A 39 -13.35 13.41 27.10
C ASP A 39 -12.23 14.32 26.59
N ALA A 40 -10.99 13.81 26.54
CA ALA A 40 -9.84 14.51 25.99
C ALA A 40 -9.89 14.61 24.45
N LEU A 41 -10.53 13.64 23.79
CA LEU A 41 -10.72 13.61 22.32
C LEU A 41 -11.94 14.41 21.85
N GLY A 42 -12.71 14.98 22.77
CA GLY A 42 -13.93 15.74 22.44
C GLY A 42 -15.09 14.88 21.95
N GLY A 43 -15.07 13.56 22.24
CA GLY A 43 -16.12 12.62 21.87
C GLY A 43 -15.60 11.20 21.61
N SER A 44 -16.52 10.30 21.28
CA SER A 44 -16.19 8.94 20.86
C SER A 44 -15.89 8.88 19.37
N ILE A 45 -14.81 8.19 19.02
CA ILE A 45 -14.43 7.92 17.64
C ILE A 45 -15.27 6.75 17.14
N PRO A 46 -16.11 6.94 16.10
CA PRO A 46 -16.92 5.86 15.57
C PRO A 46 -16.02 4.90 14.79
N ALA A 47 -15.90 3.66 15.28
CA ALA A 47 -14.94 2.68 14.77
C ALA A 47 -15.14 2.34 13.29
N ILE A 48 -16.37 2.12 12.85
CA ILE A 48 -16.65 1.75 11.45
C ILE A 48 -16.31 2.87 10.47
N PRO A 49 -16.74 4.14 10.66
CA PRO A 49 -16.27 5.27 9.86
C PRO A 49 -14.74 5.43 9.86
N ALA A 50 -14.09 5.34 11.02
CA ALA A 50 -12.63 5.47 11.10
C ALA A 50 -11.92 4.38 10.29
N MET A 51 -12.36 3.13 10.39
CA MET A 51 -11.84 2.01 9.62
C MET A 51 -12.12 2.15 8.12
N ALA A 52 -13.30 2.66 7.74
CA ALA A 52 -13.65 2.93 6.34
C ALA A 52 -12.73 4.00 5.73
N ALA A 53 -12.48 5.10 6.46
CA ALA A 53 -11.56 6.14 6.04
C ALA A 53 -10.12 5.60 5.91
N ALA A 54 -9.66 4.82 6.89
CA ALA A 54 -8.35 4.19 6.87
C ALA A 54 -8.19 3.22 5.69
N ALA A 55 -9.20 2.42 5.37
CA ALA A 55 -9.19 1.51 4.23
C ALA A 55 -9.07 2.25 2.89
N ALA A 56 -9.83 3.34 2.71
CA ALA A 56 -9.77 4.17 1.51
C ALA A 56 -8.42 4.88 1.37
N ALA A 57 -7.91 5.45 2.47
CA ALA A 57 -6.59 6.09 2.52
C ALA A 57 -5.46 5.09 2.22
N TYR A 58 -5.59 3.86 2.73
CA TYR A 58 -4.66 2.77 2.44
C TYR A 58 -4.65 2.41 0.94
N ALA A 59 -5.81 2.24 0.32
CA ALA A 59 -5.92 1.96 -1.11
C ALA A 59 -5.31 3.11 -1.95
N LEU A 60 -5.58 4.36 -1.56
CA LEU A 60 -5.01 5.55 -2.20
C LEU A 60 -3.47 5.56 -2.11
N GLY A 61 -2.94 5.36 -0.89
CA GLY A 61 -1.51 5.37 -0.62
C GLY A 61 -0.75 4.28 -1.38
N GLU A 62 -1.28 3.07 -1.45
CA GLU A 62 -0.66 2.01 -2.26
C GLU A 62 -0.81 2.25 -3.75
N GLY A 63 -1.93 2.78 -4.22
CA GLY A 63 -2.11 3.17 -5.62
C GLY A 63 -1.04 4.17 -6.07
N LEU A 64 -0.85 5.24 -5.29
CA LEU A 64 0.20 6.24 -5.52
C LEU A 64 1.61 5.65 -5.36
N GLY A 65 1.82 4.80 -4.37
CA GLY A 65 3.10 4.12 -4.14
C GLY A 65 3.57 3.28 -5.34
N ARG A 66 2.65 2.73 -6.14
CA ARG A 66 3.01 2.01 -7.37
C ARG A 66 3.62 2.91 -8.44
N LEU A 67 3.38 4.21 -8.44
CA LEU A 67 4.04 5.16 -9.34
C LEU A 67 5.55 5.26 -9.03
N ALA A 68 5.90 5.24 -7.74
CA ALA A 68 7.29 5.14 -7.32
C ALA A 68 7.89 3.77 -7.72
N CYS A 69 7.12 2.69 -7.61
CA CYS A 69 7.54 1.36 -8.08
C CYS A 69 7.82 1.32 -9.58
N ILE A 70 7.07 2.07 -10.41
CA ILE A 70 7.34 2.22 -11.85
C ILE A 70 8.68 2.95 -12.06
N SER A 71 8.96 3.99 -11.28
CA SER A 71 10.22 4.72 -11.41
C SER A 71 11.43 3.84 -11.06
N PHE A 72 11.37 3.13 -9.93
CA PHE A 72 12.46 2.28 -9.43
C PHE A 72 12.53 0.89 -10.10
N GLY A 73 11.45 0.44 -10.73
CA GLY A 73 11.37 -0.89 -11.35
C GLY A 73 11.21 -2.04 -10.36
N CYS A 74 10.60 -1.81 -9.19
CA CYS A 74 10.27 -2.88 -8.23
C CYS A 74 8.83 -3.39 -8.39
N CYS A 75 8.53 -4.55 -7.81
CA CYS A 75 7.24 -5.26 -7.98
C CYS A 75 6.87 -5.48 -9.46
N TYR A 76 7.87 -5.83 -10.26
CA TYR A 76 7.73 -6.03 -11.69
C TYR A 76 6.95 -7.31 -12.02
N GLY A 77 6.27 -7.28 -13.16
CA GLY A 77 5.55 -8.43 -13.71
C GLY A 77 6.48 -9.46 -14.35
N LYS A 78 5.91 -10.61 -14.69
CA LYS A 78 6.58 -11.64 -15.51
C LYS A 78 6.95 -11.09 -16.89
N SER A 79 8.03 -11.63 -17.46
CA SER A 79 8.37 -11.39 -18.87
C SER A 79 7.26 -11.94 -19.77
N LEU A 80 6.99 -11.27 -20.88
CA LEU A 80 5.96 -11.72 -21.84
C LEU A 80 6.23 -13.13 -22.39
N ASP A 81 7.49 -13.57 -22.41
CA ASP A 81 7.86 -14.91 -22.88
C ASP A 81 7.52 -16.01 -21.87
N GLN A 82 7.28 -15.65 -20.61
CA GLN A 82 6.86 -16.57 -19.54
C GLN A 82 5.34 -16.68 -19.41
N LEU A 83 4.57 -15.94 -20.22
CA LEU A 83 3.12 -15.92 -20.18
C LEU A 83 2.48 -16.93 -21.14
N SER A 84 1.24 -17.31 -20.84
CA SER A 84 0.43 -18.09 -21.77
C SER A 84 0.13 -17.30 -23.06
N PRO A 85 -0.12 -17.96 -24.21
CA PRO A 85 -0.30 -17.29 -25.50
C PRO A 85 -1.40 -16.21 -25.51
N ARG A 86 -2.48 -16.42 -24.74
CA ARG A 86 -3.58 -15.45 -24.62
C ARG A 86 -3.14 -14.19 -23.87
N LEU A 87 -2.44 -14.35 -22.75
CA LEU A 87 -1.94 -13.23 -21.95
C LEU A 87 -0.82 -12.48 -22.67
N ARG A 88 0.06 -13.19 -23.39
CA ARG A 88 1.10 -12.57 -24.22
C ARG A 88 0.51 -11.68 -25.30
N ARG A 89 -0.60 -12.09 -25.94
CA ARG A 89 -1.30 -11.26 -26.93
C ARG A 89 -1.92 -10.01 -26.29
N LEU A 90 -2.53 -10.15 -25.12
CA LEU A 90 -3.15 -9.03 -24.39
C LEU A 90 -2.13 -7.96 -23.98
N PHE A 91 -0.97 -8.38 -23.46
CA PHE A 91 0.09 -7.46 -23.02
C PHE A 91 1.10 -7.10 -24.13
N GLY A 92 0.94 -7.64 -25.33
CA GLY A 92 1.84 -7.38 -26.46
C GLY A 92 1.93 -5.90 -26.82
N SER A 93 0.82 -5.17 -26.75
CA SER A 93 0.76 -3.72 -26.99
C SER A 93 0.87 -2.87 -25.70
N PHE A 94 0.68 -3.47 -24.53
CA PHE A 94 0.70 -2.79 -23.24
C PHE A 94 1.67 -3.48 -22.27
N ASN A 95 2.95 -3.10 -22.37
CA ASN A 95 4.05 -3.65 -21.58
C ASN A 95 4.98 -2.54 -21.08
N PHE A 96 5.77 -2.86 -20.04
CA PHE A 96 6.89 -2.04 -19.63
C PHE A 96 8.21 -2.64 -20.10
N LYS A 97 9.12 -1.76 -20.49
CA LYS A 97 10.54 -2.06 -20.69
C LYS A 97 11.33 -1.15 -19.77
N PHE A 98 12.11 -1.75 -18.89
CA PHE A 98 12.94 -1.01 -17.95
C PHE A 98 14.37 -0.98 -18.47
N ALA A 99 14.97 0.22 -18.45
CA ALA A 99 16.39 0.44 -18.77
C ALA A 99 17.11 1.01 -17.54
N GLY A 100 18.36 0.62 -17.35
CA GLY A 100 19.23 1.06 -16.27
C GLY A 100 19.55 -0.06 -15.28
N ALA A 101 20.85 -0.34 -15.11
CA ALA A 101 21.38 -1.38 -14.23
C ALA A 101 21.00 -1.21 -12.75
N THR A 102 20.63 0.00 -12.32
CA THR A 102 20.24 0.29 -10.93
C THR A 102 18.78 -0.05 -10.62
N LYS A 103 17.98 -0.45 -11.61
CA LYS A 103 16.58 -0.83 -11.40
C LYS A 103 16.47 -2.26 -10.88
N LYS A 104 15.55 -2.50 -9.95
CA LYS A 104 15.36 -3.82 -9.32
C LYS A 104 15.13 -4.96 -10.32
N VAL A 105 14.30 -4.71 -11.32
CA VAL A 105 14.05 -5.63 -12.43
C VAL A 105 15.29 -5.99 -13.25
N ALA A 106 16.28 -5.09 -13.34
CA ALA A 106 17.52 -5.34 -14.08
C ALA A 106 18.48 -6.21 -13.25
N TYR A 107 18.79 -5.84 -12.00
CA TYR A 107 19.78 -6.56 -11.21
C TYR A 107 19.28 -7.83 -10.51
N GLU A 108 17.99 -7.92 -10.14
CA GLU A 108 17.41 -9.11 -9.48
C GLU A 108 16.65 -10.00 -10.47
N GLY A 109 15.96 -9.37 -11.44
CA GLY A 109 15.20 -10.10 -12.46
C GLY A 109 16.02 -10.52 -13.68
N LEU A 110 17.16 -9.87 -13.95
CA LEU A 110 17.90 -9.99 -15.22
C LEU A 110 17.02 -9.71 -16.46
N LEU A 111 16.03 -8.83 -16.30
CA LEU A 111 15.02 -8.48 -17.32
C LEU A 111 15.22 -7.06 -17.88
N GLU A 112 16.46 -6.58 -17.94
CA GLU A 112 16.75 -5.28 -18.56
C GLU A 112 16.38 -5.29 -20.04
N GLY A 113 15.63 -4.27 -20.49
CA GLY A 113 15.15 -4.14 -21.87
C GLY A 113 14.05 -5.15 -22.28
N ALA A 114 13.82 -6.20 -21.48
CA ALA A 114 12.79 -7.20 -21.74
C ALA A 114 11.39 -6.61 -21.51
N PRO A 115 10.40 -6.94 -22.36
CA PRO A 115 9.02 -6.51 -22.15
C PRO A 115 8.41 -7.34 -21.00
N VAL A 116 7.89 -6.65 -19.99
CA VAL A 116 7.25 -7.24 -18.81
C VAL A 116 5.82 -6.74 -18.64
N VAL A 117 4.98 -7.55 -17.97
CA VAL A 117 3.60 -7.14 -17.64
C VAL A 117 3.64 -5.89 -16.76
N PRO A 118 2.87 -4.83 -17.09
CA PRO A 118 2.89 -3.57 -16.36
C PRO A 118 2.02 -3.63 -15.08
N VAL A 119 2.28 -4.63 -14.23
CA VAL A 119 1.48 -4.92 -13.03
C VAL A 119 1.41 -3.70 -12.10
N GLN A 120 2.47 -2.89 -12.03
CA GLN A 120 2.47 -1.69 -11.20
C GLN A 120 1.44 -0.65 -11.67
N ALA A 121 1.37 -0.39 -12.99
CA ALA A 121 0.41 0.57 -13.54
C ALA A 121 -1.03 0.07 -13.39
N ILE A 122 -1.27 -1.21 -13.67
CA ILE A 122 -2.60 -1.80 -13.50
C ILE A 122 -3.01 -1.73 -12.02
N THR A 123 -2.10 -2.08 -11.11
CA THR A 123 -2.36 -1.98 -9.66
C THR A 123 -2.63 -0.54 -9.24
N ALA A 124 -1.88 0.44 -9.75
CA ALA A 124 -2.11 1.85 -9.47
C ALA A 124 -3.53 2.27 -9.85
N VAL A 125 -3.95 1.99 -11.09
CA VAL A 125 -5.30 2.33 -11.58
C VAL A 125 -6.39 1.62 -10.78
N VAL A 126 -6.24 0.32 -10.53
CA VAL A 126 -7.22 -0.46 -9.75
C VAL A 126 -7.35 0.10 -8.33
N PHE A 127 -6.24 0.36 -7.65
CA PHE A 127 -6.26 0.84 -6.27
C PHE A 127 -6.79 2.27 -6.14
N LEU A 128 -6.42 3.16 -7.08
CA LEU A 128 -6.98 4.52 -7.12
C LEU A 128 -8.49 4.49 -7.37
N THR A 129 -8.97 3.62 -8.28
CA THR A 129 -10.40 3.45 -8.54
C THR A 129 -11.14 2.92 -7.30
N ILE A 130 -10.57 1.93 -6.61
CA ILE A 130 -11.12 1.40 -5.35
C ILE A 130 -11.17 2.51 -4.29
N ALA A 131 -10.08 3.28 -4.12
CA ALA A 131 -10.01 4.36 -3.14
C ALA A 131 -11.06 5.45 -3.42
N LEU A 132 -11.23 5.86 -4.68
CA LEU A 132 -12.25 6.84 -5.08
C LEU A 132 -13.66 6.31 -4.83
N THR A 133 -13.92 5.04 -5.16
CA THR A 133 -15.23 4.40 -4.92
C THR A 133 -15.52 4.29 -3.43
N GLY A 134 -14.55 3.87 -2.62
CA GLY A 134 -14.66 3.82 -1.16
C GLY A 134 -14.90 5.19 -0.54
N THR A 135 -14.17 6.21 -1.02
CA THR A 135 -14.36 7.61 -0.60
C THR A 135 -15.76 8.11 -0.97
N TYR A 136 -16.25 7.80 -2.17
CA TYR A 136 -17.60 8.16 -2.58
C TYR A 136 -18.67 7.54 -1.66
N LEU A 137 -18.56 6.24 -1.36
CA LEU A 137 -19.47 5.57 -0.42
C LEU A 137 -19.38 6.15 1.00
N PHE A 138 -18.17 6.49 1.45
CA PHE A 138 -17.93 7.16 2.73
C PHE A 138 -18.64 8.51 2.79
N LEU A 139 -18.53 9.34 1.75
CA LEU A 139 -19.22 10.63 1.65
C LEU A 139 -20.75 10.49 1.61
N LYS A 140 -21.26 9.37 1.11
CA LYS A 140 -22.69 9.00 1.17
C LYS A 140 -23.09 8.39 2.52
N SER A 141 -22.21 8.39 3.52
CA SER A 141 -22.42 7.82 4.86
C SER A 141 -22.66 6.30 4.86
N HIS A 142 -22.31 5.60 3.78
CA HIS A 142 -22.35 4.14 3.69
C HIS A 142 -21.03 3.53 4.20
N PHE A 143 -20.70 3.76 5.47
CA PHE A 143 -19.38 3.44 6.04
C PHE A 143 -19.03 1.94 6.00
N ALA A 144 -19.97 1.07 6.39
CA ALA A 144 -19.74 -0.38 6.34
C ALA A 144 -19.49 -0.87 4.91
N ALA A 145 -20.27 -0.38 3.94
CA ALA A 145 -20.08 -0.71 2.53
C ALA A 145 -18.74 -0.18 2.01
N ALA A 146 -18.37 1.06 2.35
CA ALA A 146 -17.09 1.66 1.99
C ALA A 146 -15.90 0.82 2.51
N MET A 147 -15.94 0.40 3.77
CA MET A 147 -14.92 -0.45 4.39
C MET A 147 -14.84 -1.82 3.71
N LEU A 148 -15.96 -2.55 3.64
CA LEU A 148 -15.99 -3.91 3.12
C LEU A 148 -15.61 -3.96 1.64
N LEU A 149 -16.13 -3.06 0.81
CA LEU A 149 -15.81 -3.00 -0.61
C LEU A 149 -14.32 -2.69 -0.82
N THR A 150 -13.80 -1.68 -0.12
CA THR A 150 -12.39 -1.29 -0.25
C THR A 150 -11.46 -2.43 0.17
N MET A 151 -11.74 -3.07 1.31
CA MET A 151 -10.94 -4.19 1.79
C MET A 151 -11.05 -5.41 0.87
N ALA A 152 -12.26 -5.82 0.48
CA ALA A 152 -12.47 -6.96 -0.39
C ALA A 152 -11.75 -6.76 -1.74
N LEU A 153 -11.97 -5.64 -2.42
CA LEU A 153 -11.38 -5.41 -3.73
C LEU A 153 -9.86 -5.28 -3.69
N THR A 154 -9.30 -4.60 -2.68
CA THR A 154 -7.82 -4.50 -2.55
C THR A 154 -7.18 -5.87 -2.27
N GLN A 155 -7.81 -6.70 -1.43
CA GLN A 155 -7.34 -8.06 -1.14
C GLN A 155 -7.52 -9.01 -2.33
N SER A 156 -8.65 -8.95 -3.03
CA SER A 156 -8.87 -9.72 -4.26
C SER A 156 -7.86 -9.36 -5.34
N TRP A 157 -7.57 -8.07 -5.54
CA TRP A 157 -6.55 -7.65 -6.49
C TRP A 157 -5.15 -8.10 -6.08
N ARG A 158 -4.81 -8.08 -4.79
CA ARG A 158 -3.54 -8.65 -4.29
C ARG A 158 -3.41 -10.12 -4.66
N PHE A 159 -4.47 -10.91 -4.50
CA PHE A 159 -4.50 -12.31 -4.91
C PHE A 159 -4.23 -12.48 -6.41
N VAL A 160 -4.94 -11.72 -7.26
CA VAL A 160 -4.80 -11.80 -8.72
C VAL A 160 -3.44 -11.31 -9.21
N SER A 161 -3.00 -10.14 -8.74
CA SER A 161 -1.76 -9.50 -9.20
C SER A 161 -0.51 -10.31 -8.86
N GLU A 162 -0.54 -11.11 -7.79
CA GLU A 162 0.57 -12.00 -7.42
C GLU A 162 0.83 -13.06 -8.49
N THR A 163 -0.20 -13.56 -9.18
CA THR A 163 -0.04 -14.52 -10.28
C THR A 163 0.73 -13.95 -11.48
N LEU A 164 0.69 -12.61 -11.64
CA LEU A 164 1.33 -11.88 -12.73
C LEU A 164 2.71 -11.34 -12.36
N ARG A 165 3.08 -11.35 -11.06
CA ARG A 165 4.38 -10.86 -10.57
C ARG A 165 5.49 -11.89 -10.74
N ALA A 166 6.70 -11.38 -10.94
CA ALA A 166 7.94 -12.16 -10.96
C ALA A 166 8.93 -11.74 -9.84
N ASP A 167 8.54 -10.80 -8.99
CA ASP A 167 9.30 -10.35 -7.82
C ASP A 167 9.17 -11.39 -6.70
N GLU A 168 9.99 -12.45 -6.72
CA GLU A 168 9.96 -13.50 -5.70
C GLU A 168 10.43 -12.99 -4.33
N ARG A 169 9.51 -12.95 -3.37
CA ARG A 169 9.75 -12.52 -1.99
C ARG A 169 10.04 -13.68 -1.01
N GLY A 170 10.25 -14.90 -1.51
CA GLY A 170 10.53 -16.11 -0.73
C GLY A 170 10.07 -17.37 -1.47
N LYS A 171 10.75 -18.51 -1.27
CA LYS A 171 10.52 -19.77 -1.99
C LYS A 171 9.02 -20.12 -2.05
N ALA A 172 8.51 -20.25 -3.27
CA ALA A 172 7.12 -20.52 -3.59
C ALA A 172 6.53 -21.70 -2.78
N GLN A 173 5.55 -21.41 -1.93
CA GLN A 173 4.53 -22.36 -1.54
C GLN A 173 3.26 -22.06 -2.35
N VAL A 174 2.56 -23.12 -2.76
CA VAL A 174 1.41 -23.11 -3.70
C VAL A 174 0.27 -22.19 -3.25
N ILE A 175 0.19 -21.92 -1.95
CA ILE A 175 -0.61 -20.83 -1.36
C ILE A 175 0.37 -19.89 -0.66
N SER A 176 0.49 -18.65 -1.14
CA SER A 176 1.34 -17.66 -0.49
C SER A 176 0.70 -17.22 0.83
N ALA A 177 1.48 -17.04 1.89
CA ALA A 177 0.99 -16.54 3.19
C ALA A 177 0.13 -15.26 3.03
N TYR A 178 0.46 -14.43 2.03
CA TYR A 178 -0.31 -13.24 1.66
C TYR A 178 -1.74 -13.54 1.20
N GLN A 179 -1.99 -14.68 0.54
CA GLN A 179 -3.33 -15.07 0.08
C GLN A 179 -4.22 -15.48 1.26
N VAL A 180 -3.67 -16.20 2.24
CA VAL A 180 -4.40 -16.54 3.48
C VAL A 180 -4.70 -15.27 4.28
N MET A 181 -3.70 -14.38 4.43
CA MET A 181 -3.88 -13.09 5.10
C MET A 181 -4.96 -12.22 4.43
N ALA A 182 -5.01 -12.23 3.09
CA ALA A 182 -6.02 -11.51 2.31
C ALA A 182 -7.44 -12.00 2.63
N VAL A 183 -7.67 -13.32 2.63
CA VAL A 183 -8.98 -13.90 2.97
C VAL A 183 -9.35 -13.62 4.44
N LEU A 184 -8.40 -13.83 5.36
CA LEU A 184 -8.63 -13.56 6.78
C LEU A 184 -8.98 -12.09 7.05
N MET A 185 -8.35 -11.14 6.36
CA MET A 185 -8.69 -9.72 6.51
C MET A 185 -10.13 -9.41 6.06
N VAL A 186 -10.61 -10.04 4.99
CA VAL A 186 -12.00 -9.82 4.53
C VAL A 186 -13.00 -10.42 5.51
N VAL A 187 -12.76 -11.64 6.00
CA VAL A 187 -13.61 -12.28 7.01
C VAL A 187 -13.62 -11.47 8.30
N TYR A 188 -12.44 -11.01 8.75
CA TYR A 188 -12.32 -10.17 9.93
C TYR A 188 -13.03 -8.82 9.77
N ALA A 189 -12.96 -8.19 8.60
CA ALA A 189 -13.68 -6.95 8.31
C ALA A 189 -15.20 -7.13 8.46
N VAL A 190 -15.74 -8.24 7.95
CA VAL A 190 -17.16 -8.59 8.13
C VAL A 190 -17.48 -8.78 9.61
N ALA A 191 -16.65 -9.53 10.34
CA ALA A 191 -16.83 -9.75 11.77
C ALA A 191 -16.83 -8.42 12.55
N ILE A 192 -15.96 -7.47 12.20
CA ILE A 192 -15.91 -6.15 12.84
C ILE A 192 -17.15 -5.32 12.53
N VAL A 193 -17.63 -5.32 11.29
CA VAL A 193 -18.89 -4.64 10.93
C VAL A 193 -20.09 -5.21 11.71
N LEU A 194 -20.09 -6.52 11.98
CA LEU A 194 -21.16 -7.17 12.76
C LEU A 194 -21.00 -6.93 14.27
N ALA A 195 -19.77 -6.88 14.79
CA ALA A 195 -19.49 -6.74 16.21
C ALA A 195 -19.61 -5.29 16.70
N PHE A 196 -19.27 -4.31 15.86
CA PHE A 196 -19.34 -2.89 16.20
C PHE A 196 -20.63 -2.29 15.65
N SER A 197 -21.46 -1.75 16.55
CA SER A 197 -22.61 -0.94 16.17
C SER A 197 -22.14 0.26 15.35
N SER A 198 -22.80 0.50 14.20
CA SER A 198 -22.65 1.77 13.51
C SER A 198 -23.32 2.83 14.36
N ALA A 199 -22.54 3.53 15.18
CA ALA A 199 -23.00 4.76 15.82
C ALA A 199 -23.61 5.65 14.74
N ILE A 200 -24.76 6.25 15.02
CA ILE A 200 -25.41 7.19 14.10
C ILE A 200 -24.50 8.41 14.02
N VAL A 201 -23.65 8.43 13.02
CA VAL A 201 -22.87 9.62 12.67
C VAL A 201 -23.76 10.51 11.83
N GLY A 202 -23.79 11.80 12.14
CA GLY A 202 -24.48 12.80 11.34
C GLY A 202 -23.99 12.79 9.88
N THR A 203 -24.71 13.48 9.01
CA THR A 203 -24.32 13.62 7.60
C THR A 203 -22.91 14.19 7.48
N ILE A 204 -22.06 13.53 6.68
CA ILE A 204 -20.69 13.98 6.47
C ILE A 204 -20.66 15.37 5.81
N GLU A 205 -20.02 16.33 6.48
CA GLU A 205 -19.80 17.68 5.95
C GLU A 205 -18.36 17.82 5.45
N ILE A 206 -18.19 17.96 4.13
CA ILE A 206 -16.87 18.07 3.49
C ILE A 206 -16.12 19.33 3.96
N LYS A 207 -16.82 20.45 4.17
CA LYS A 207 -16.20 21.71 4.59
C LYS A 207 -15.49 21.57 5.94
N SER A 208 -16.18 20.98 6.91
CA SER A 208 -15.63 20.67 8.23
C SER A 208 -14.42 19.73 8.15
N GLY A 209 -14.48 18.72 7.26
CA GLY A 209 -13.33 17.85 6.97
C GLY A 209 -12.13 18.58 6.35
N LEU A 210 -12.35 19.49 5.40
CA LEU A 210 -11.27 20.27 4.77
C LEU A 210 -10.67 21.31 5.71
N ALA A 211 -11.46 21.87 6.64
CA ALA A 211 -10.97 22.79 7.65
C ALA A 211 -9.92 22.13 8.57
N LEU A 212 -10.07 20.83 8.85
CA LEU A 212 -9.09 20.05 9.64
C LEU A 212 -7.71 19.95 8.97
N LEU A 213 -7.59 20.15 7.65
CA LEU A 213 -6.28 20.18 6.98
C LEU A 213 -5.45 21.41 7.40
N TRP A 214 -6.11 22.45 7.92
CA TRP A 214 -5.47 23.65 8.45
C TRP A 214 -5.38 23.65 9.97
N ASP A 215 -5.80 22.58 10.63
CA ASP A 215 -5.63 22.45 12.06
C ASP A 215 -4.13 22.28 12.41
N PRO A 216 -3.56 23.13 13.27
CA PRO A 216 -2.14 23.05 13.60
C PRO A 216 -1.75 21.72 14.24
N ALA A 217 -2.62 21.10 15.04
CA ALA A 217 -2.31 19.83 15.69
C ALA A 217 -2.24 18.69 14.66
N VAL A 218 -3.17 18.67 13.68
CA VAL A 218 -3.12 17.72 12.56
C VAL A 218 -1.84 17.90 11.73
N LEU A 219 -1.49 19.13 11.39
CA LEU A 219 -0.27 19.44 10.62
C LEU A 219 1.00 19.02 11.37
N LEU A 220 1.12 19.37 12.65
CA LEU A 220 2.27 19.00 13.47
C LEU A 220 2.37 17.48 13.65
N PHE A 221 1.24 16.79 13.84
CA PHE A 221 1.20 15.33 13.91
C PHE A 221 1.69 14.69 12.60
N CYS A 222 1.17 15.14 11.44
CA CYS A 222 1.62 14.65 10.14
C CYS A 222 3.11 14.93 9.89
N GLN A 223 3.61 16.08 10.31
CA GLN A 223 5.01 16.46 10.16
C GLN A 223 5.92 15.62 11.06
N ALA A 224 5.54 15.38 12.32
CA ALA A 224 6.25 14.49 13.23
C ALA A 224 6.29 13.05 12.70
N LEU A 225 5.16 12.55 12.16
CA LEU A 225 5.07 11.24 11.53
C LEU A 225 5.96 11.15 10.29
N TRP A 226 6.00 12.20 9.46
CA TRP A 226 6.90 12.27 8.30
C TRP A 226 8.37 12.25 8.71
N ILE A 227 8.77 13.04 9.72
CA ILE A 227 10.14 13.04 10.26
C ILE A 227 10.51 11.64 10.76
N ALA A 228 9.63 11.00 11.53
CA ALA A 228 9.88 9.64 12.02
C ALA A 228 10.08 8.64 10.87
N ILE A 229 9.20 8.66 9.87
CA ILE A 229 9.34 7.80 8.68
C ILE A 229 10.65 8.11 7.94
N PHE A 230 10.99 9.38 7.74
CA PHE A 230 12.21 9.80 7.05
C PHE A 230 13.48 9.35 7.79
N LEU A 231 13.52 9.48 9.12
CA LEU A 231 14.66 9.03 9.92
C LEU A 231 14.84 7.51 9.88
N ILE A 232 13.75 6.75 9.81
CA ILE A 232 13.78 5.28 9.77
C ILE A 232 14.05 4.75 8.35
N THR A 233 13.47 5.37 7.31
CA THR A 233 13.41 4.81 5.95
C THR A 233 14.09 5.67 4.87
N GLY A 234 14.48 6.90 5.18
CA GLY A 234 15.00 7.88 4.22
C GLY A 234 16.44 7.65 3.74
N ARG A 235 17.15 6.65 4.31
CA ARG A 235 18.50 6.27 3.86
C ARG A 235 18.44 4.95 3.11
N SER A 236 18.82 4.97 1.83
CA SER A 236 18.96 3.75 1.04
C SER A 236 20.13 2.92 1.58
N SER A 237 19.84 1.66 1.94
CA SER A 237 20.84 0.68 2.37
C SER A 237 21.36 -0.19 1.22
N VAL A 238 20.80 -0.02 0.01
CA VAL A 238 21.04 -0.90 -1.15
C VAL A 238 21.81 -0.21 -2.26
N THR A 239 21.67 1.11 -2.41
CA THR A 239 22.31 1.88 -3.47
C THR A 239 23.45 2.74 -2.91
N GLY A 240 24.67 2.55 -3.41
CA GLY A 240 25.81 3.42 -3.16
C GLY A 240 26.03 4.41 -4.31
N ALA A 241 26.87 5.42 -4.07
CA ALA A 241 27.34 6.34 -5.11
C ALA A 241 28.87 6.45 -5.02
N THR A 242 29.54 6.43 -6.18
CA THR A 242 30.97 6.75 -6.29
C THR A 242 31.11 8.16 -6.86
N LEU A 243 31.91 9.01 -6.20
CA LEU A 243 32.17 10.37 -6.62
C LEU A 243 33.66 10.48 -6.96
N ALA A 244 33.97 10.74 -8.22
CA ALA A 244 35.34 10.84 -8.71
C ALA A 244 35.66 12.30 -9.06
N PHE A 245 36.72 12.83 -8.45
CA PHE A 245 37.29 14.12 -8.81
C PHE A 245 38.48 13.88 -9.74
N PHE A 246 38.57 14.65 -10.81
CA PHE A 246 39.74 14.66 -11.68
C PHE A 246 40.27 16.08 -11.84
N VAL A 247 41.56 16.14 -12.11
CA VAL A 247 42.29 17.39 -12.24
C VAL A 247 42.35 17.77 -13.71
N HIS A 248 41.90 18.99 -14.03
CA HIS A 248 42.07 19.61 -15.33
C HIS A 248 43.53 20.04 -15.50
N ARG A 249 44.36 19.16 -16.05
CA ARG A 249 45.80 19.42 -16.28
C ARG A 249 46.06 20.56 -17.26
N ASP A 250 45.06 20.95 -18.04
CA ASP A 250 45.06 22.13 -18.92
C ASP A 250 44.93 23.47 -18.16
N ARG A 251 44.63 23.43 -16.86
CA ARG A 251 44.32 24.60 -16.02
C ARG A 251 45.24 24.72 -14.81
N ILE A 252 46.37 24.01 -14.82
CA ILE A 252 47.44 24.08 -13.84
C ILE A 252 48.77 24.25 -14.56
#